data_AF-A0A973TWP4-F1
#
_entry.id   AF-A0A973TWP4-F1
#
_cell.length_a   1.000
_cell.length_b   1.000
_cell.length_c   1.000
_cell.angle_alpha   90.00
_cell.angle_beta   90.00
_cell.angle_gamma   90.00
#
_symmetry.space_group_name_H-M   'P 1'
#
loop_
_entity.id
_entity.type
_entity.pdbx_description
1 polymer ?
#
loop_
_entity_poly.entity_id
_entity_poly.type
_entity_poly.pdbx_seq_one_letter_code
_entity_poly.pdbx_strand_id
1 'polypeptide(L)'
;MTQDTTEAAVAVAASLVLPIAIGAAAGWPVWVIVIAAAALPAAAIVAVKERRRRRKQWELRVEHERYDARHTAPPTPVAPPGRPLASISLPSALPDYRFTFACTVHWQPHPHAAGHAEPGAVAADAVVQRALRLAAGRRPDDEGAVHALAAALGQRENDPGQHVVAWATDVRLELAQDDRDRLRRVADMRKQQQVWEQEVAAERAVRAYLGQDVLTSTGSTVVWWLARNTGQVREAVDLIGTLARLSAAAGNREVDEVFRGHLLGGAATSPFIVNGHATAGDVPPRGDDDVLLDPDDHPVFGHQLADLLEQHDAPDSARRVRERYGVEDWKSGEASESSEDDG
;
A
#
# COMPACT_ATOMS: atom_id res chain seq x y z
N MET A 1 63.36 17.85 25.85
CA MET A 1 64.42 17.34 24.96
C MET A 1 65.77 17.28 25.70
N THR A 2 65.80 16.81 26.95
CA THR A 2 67.00 16.86 27.82
C THR A 2 67.17 15.66 28.77
N GLN A 3 66.10 14.91 29.09
CA GLN A 3 66.19 13.75 30.00
C GLN A 3 66.92 12.54 29.40
N ASP A 4 66.68 12.20 28.13
CA ASP A 4 67.35 11.07 27.48
C ASP A 4 68.87 11.25 27.35
N THR A 5 69.32 12.50 27.17
CA THR A 5 70.74 12.83 27.05
C THR A 5 71.46 12.76 28.39
N THR A 6 70.79 13.12 29.50
CA THR A 6 71.36 13.04 30.84
C THR A 6 71.44 11.60 31.33
N GLU A 7 70.43 10.77 31.08
CA GLU A 7 70.46 9.35 31.46
C GLU A 7 71.51 8.56 30.67
N ALA A 8 71.64 8.83 29.37
CA ALA A 8 72.68 8.21 28.54
C ALA A 8 74.09 8.63 28.98
N ALA A 9 74.30 9.90 29.33
CA ALA A 9 75.59 10.37 29.82
C ALA A 9 75.98 9.74 31.16
N VAL A 10 75.03 9.63 32.10
CA VAL A 10 75.25 8.99 33.42
C VAL A 10 75.53 7.49 33.27
N ALA A 11 74.81 6.79 32.39
CA ALA A 11 75.04 5.37 32.14
C ALA A 11 76.44 5.10 31.53
N VAL A 12 76.90 5.96 30.62
CA VAL A 12 78.24 5.85 30.02
C VAL A 12 79.33 6.14 31.05
N ALA A 13 79.18 7.19 31.86
CA ALA A 13 80.12 7.52 32.93
C ALA A 13 80.20 6.39 33.99
N ALA A 14 79.05 5.85 34.41
CA ALA A 14 78.98 4.73 35.34
C ALA A 14 79.63 3.46 34.76
N SER A 15 79.43 3.16 33.47
CA SER A 15 80.04 1.99 32.80
C SER A 15 81.57 2.03 32.75
N LEU A 16 82.18 3.22 32.84
CA LEU A 16 83.63 3.39 32.84
C LEU A 16 84.20 3.32 34.27
N VAL A 17 83.52 3.94 35.24
CA VAL A 17 84.02 4.04 36.62
C VAL A 17 83.83 2.74 37.41
N LEU A 18 82.73 2.03 37.18
CA LEU A 18 82.41 0.80 37.92
C LEU A 18 83.45 -0.33 37.75
N PRO A 19 83.90 -0.70 36.53
CA PRO A 19 84.92 -1.74 36.36
C PRO A 19 86.29 -1.31 36.89
N ILE A 20 86.60 -0.02 36.87
CA ILE A 20 87.84 0.54 37.42
C ILE A 20 87.86 0.42 38.96
N ALA A 21 86.76 0.80 39.62
CA ALA A 21 86.65 0.70 41.08
C ALA A 21 86.63 -0.76 41.57
N ILE A 22 85.89 -1.64 40.90
CA ILE A 22 85.78 -3.06 41.26
C ILE A 22 87.10 -3.80 41.00
N GLY A 23 87.76 -3.54 39.87
CA GLY A 23 89.04 -4.17 39.55
C GLY A 23 90.17 -3.75 40.48
N ALA A 24 90.18 -2.49 40.92
CA ALA A 24 91.14 -2.00 41.91
C ALA A 24 90.92 -2.62 43.30
N ALA A 25 89.67 -2.79 43.73
CA ALA A 25 89.35 -3.41 45.02
C ALA A 25 89.64 -4.92 45.05
N ALA A 26 89.54 -5.61 43.91
CA ALA A 26 89.77 -7.05 43.79
C ALA A 26 91.23 -7.43 43.48
N GLY A 27 92.15 -6.45 43.42
CA GLY A 27 93.58 -6.69 43.15
C GLY A 27 93.88 -7.16 41.72
N TRP A 28 93.01 -6.84 40.76
CA TRP A 28 93.17 -7.32 39.39
C TRP A 28 94.35 -6.63 38.69
N PRO A 29 95.06 -7.36 37.80
CA PRO A 29 96.07 -6.75 36.96
C PRO A 29 95.48 -5.59 36.14
N VAL A 30 96.19 -4.47 36.10
CA VAL A 30 95.74 -3.22 35.46
C VAL A 30 95.26 -3.41 34.02
N TRP A 31 95.86 -4.35 33.27
CA TRP A 31 95.48 -4.65 31.90
C TRP A 31 94.05 -5.23 31.77
N VAL A 32 93.56 -5.98 32.76
CA VAL A 32 92.19 -6.53 32.78
C VAL A 32 91.17 -5.40 32.94
N ILE A 33 91.50 -4.42 33.78
CA ILE A 33 90.65 -3.25 34.06
C ILE A 33 90.49 -2.39 32.80
N VAL A 34 91.60 -2.14 32.10
CA VAL A 34 91.59 -1.35 30.85
C VAL A 34 90.79 -2.04 29.76
N ILE A 35 90.92 -3.37 29.61
CA ILE A 35 90.13 -4.14 28.64
C ILE A 35 88.64 -4.11 28.99
N ALA A 36 88.27 -4.28 30.26
CA ALA A 36 86.87 -4.22 30.69
C ALA A 36 86.26 -2.83 30.48
N ALA A 37 86.98 -1.76 30.84
CA ALA A 37 86.55 -0.38 30.65
C ALA A 37 86.41 0.00 29.16
N ALA A 38 87.18 -0.62 28.25
CA ALA A 38 87.05 -0.42 26.81
C ALA A 38 85.97 -1.31 26.15
N ALA A 39 85.78 -2.54 26.65
CA ALA A 39 84.85 -3.51 26.06
C ALA A 39 83.37 -3.17 26.32
N LEU A 40 83.04 -2.67 27.53
CA LEU A 40 81.67 -2.31 27.90
C LEU A 40 81.06 -1.20 27.01
N PRO A 41 81.72 -0.06 26.74
CA PRO A 41 81.17 0.96 25.86
C PRO A 41 81.09 0.46 24.41
N ALA A 42 82.04 -0.35 23.94
CA ALA A 42 82.00 -0.95 22.61
C ALA A 42 80.77 -1.87 22.44
N ALA A 43 80.50 -2.72 23.43
CA ALA A 43 79.32 -3.58 23.45
C ALA A 43 78.00 -2.77 23.50
N ALA A 44 77.96 -1.70 24.29
CA ALA A 44 76.79 -0.80 24.34
C ALA A 44 76.52 -0.12 22.99
N ILE A 45 77.57 0.35 22.30
CA ILE A 45 77.45 0.95 20.96
C ILE A 45 76.90 -0.06 19.95
N VAL A 46 77.40 -1.31 19.97
CA VAL A 46 76.90 -2.38 19.09
C VAL A 46 75.43 -2.69 19.38
N ALA A 47 75.05 -2.85 20.66
CA ALA A 47 73.68 -3.13 21.06
C ALA A 47 72.71 -2.00 20.65
N VAL A 48 73.10 -0.74 20.80
CA VAL A 48 72.30 0.42 20.36
C VAL A 48 72.17 0.44 18.83
N LYS A 49 73.26 0.16 18.10
CA LYS A 49 73.25 0.12 16.63
C LYS A 49 72.33 -0.99 16.13
N GLU A 50 72.37 -2.16 16.74
CA GLU A 50 71.51 -3.29 16.39
C GLU A 50 70.04 -3.02 16.75
N ARG A 51 69.77 -2.44 17.91
CA ARG A 51 68.42 -2.02 18.30
C ARG A 51 67.85 -0.97 17.35
N ARG A 52 68.66 0.00 16.89
CA ARG A 52 68.27 0.97 15.87
C ARG A 52 67.97 0.32 14.52
N ARG A 53 68.78 -0.66 14.10
CA ARG A 53 68.53 -1.43 12.86
C ARG A 53 67.21 -2.20 12.94
N ARG A 54 66.96 -2.89 14.05
CA ARG A 54 65.70 -3.62 14.28
C ARG A 54 64.49 -2.69 14.28
N ARG A 55 64.60 -1.50 14.88
CA ARG A 55 63.55 -0.47 14.84
C ARG A 55 63.27 0.02 13.43
N LYS A 56 64.31 0.36 12.65
CA LYS A 56 64.14 0.77 11.25
C LYS A 56 63.49 -0.33 10.39
N GLN A 57 63.87 -1.59 10.59
CA GLN A 57 63.26 -2.72 9.89
C GLN A 57 61.79 -2.96 10.30
N TRP A 58 61.43 -2.64 11.54
CA TRP A 58 60.05 -2.68 12.00
C TRP A 58 59.24 -1.56 11.35
N GLU A 59 59.76 -0.33 11.35
CA GLU A 59 59.12 0.83 10.73
C GLU A 59 58.87 0.61 9.23
N LEU A 60 59.85 0.07 8.50
CA LEU A 60 59.69 -0.26 7.08
C LEU A 60 58.66 -1.36 6.83
N ARG A 61 58.54 -2.36 7.71
CA ARG A 61 57.49 -3.40 7.59
C ARG A 61 56.11 -2.82 7.80
N VAL A 62 55.94 -2.01 8.84
CA VAL A 62 54.66 -1.33 9.12
C VAL A 62 54.29 -0.35 8.01
N GLU A 63 55.27 0.35 7.44
CA GLU A 63 55.05 1.23 6.30
C GLU A 63 54.69 0.45 5.04
N HIS A 64 55.32 -0.70 4.79
CA HIS A 64 54.95 -1.60 3.69
C HIS A 64 53.55 -2.17 3.86
N GLU A 65 53.18 -2.66 5.05
CA GLU A 65 51.83 -3.12 5.35
C GLU A 65 50.78 -2.01 5.18
N ARG A 66 51.11 -0.77 5.56
CA ARG A 66 50.24 0.40 5.33
C ARG A 66 50.16 0.79 3.87
N TYR A 67 51.27 0.69 3.15
CA TYR A 67 51.32 0.93 1.71
C TYR A 67 50.45 -0.10 1.01
N ASP A 68 50.62 -1.38 1.30
CA ASP A 68 49.82 -2.48 0.77
C ASP A 68 48.35 -2.29 1.13
N ALA A 69 48.00 -1.99 2.37
CA ALA A 69 46.61 -1.75 2.76
C ALA A 69 45.96 -0.54 2.06
N ARG A 70 46.75 0.48 1.67
CA ARG A 70 46.27 1.66 0.92
C ARG A 70 46.18 1.42 -0.58
N HIS A 71 47.02 0.55 -1.13
CA HIS A 71 47.12 0.27 -2.57
C HIS A 71 46.43 -1.03 -2.97
N THR A 72 46.04 -1.87 -2.01
CA THR A 72 45.12 -2.98 -2.24
C THR A 72 43.76 -2.35 -2.47
N ALA A 73 43.30 -2.34 -3.72
CA ALA A 73 41.93 -1.97 -4.03
C ALA A 73 40.98 -2.77 -3.11
N PRO A 74 39.94 -2.16 -2.52
CA PRO A 74 38.93 -2.92 -1.80
C PRO A 74 38.47 -4.06 -2.71
N PRO A 75 38.35 -5.30 -2.20
CA PRO A 75 37.95 -6.42 -3.04
C PRO A 75 36.69 -6.02 -3.78
N THR A 76 36.74 -6.03 -5.11
CA THR A 76 35.57 -5.73 -5.93
C THR A 76 34.45 -6.65 -5.45
N PRO A 77 33.26 -6.13 -5.06
CA PRO A 77 32.17 -6.99 -4.65
C PRO A 77 31.84 -7.91 -5.82
N VAL A 78 32.24 -9.17 -5.73
CA VAL A 78 31.89 -10.15 -6.75
C VAL A 78 30.38 -10.27 -6.68
N ALA A 79 29.69 -9.82 -7.73
CA ALA A 79 28.25 -9.98 -7.82
C ALA A 79 27.95 -11.48 -7.65
N PRO A 80 27.14 -11.85 -6.65
CA PRO A 80 26.86 -13.26 -6.41
C PRO A 80 26.22 -13.86 -7.66
N PRO A 81 26.63 -15.08 -8.05
CA PRO A 81 26.15 -15.70 -9.27
C PRO A 81 24.62 -15.75 -9.25
N GLY A 82 24.00 -15.36 -10.37
CA GLY A 82 22.55 -15.27 -10.54
C GLY A 82 22.10 -16.16 -11.70
N ARG A 83 21.04 -16.96 -11.49
CA ARG A 83 20.43 -17.82 -12.50
C ARG A 83 18.93 -17.51 -12.59
N PRO A 84 18.40 -17.14 -13.77
CA PRO A 84 16.96 -16.99 -13.93
C PRO A 84 16.28 -18.35 -13.83
N LEU A 85 15.22 -18.42 -13.03
CA LEU A 85 14.34 -19.57 -12.93
C LEU A 85 13.22 -19.44 -13.96
N ALA A 86 13.00 -20.50 -14.74
CA ALA A 86 11.88 -20.57 -15.66
C ALA A 86 10.54 -20.51 -14.91
N SER A 87 9.50 -20.01 -15.58
CA SER A 87 8.17 -19.90 -14.98
C SER A 87 7.64 -21.26 -14.54
N ILE A 88 7.32 -21.40 -13.25
CA ILE A 88 6.76 -22.63 -12.66
C ILE A 88 5.38 -22.35 -12.06
N SER A 89 4.57 -23.41 -11.93
CA SER A 89 3.25 -23.32 -11.31
C SER A 89 3.33 -23.59 -9.80
N LEU A 90 2.85 -22.66 -8.98
CA LEU A 90 2.73 -22.80 -7.53
C LEU A 90 1.27 -22.99 -7.12
N PRO A 91 0.99 -23.81 -6.11
CA PRO A 91 -0.35 -23.92 -5.55
C PRO A 91 -0.75 -22.62 -4.84
N SER A 92 -2.03 -22.29 -4.87
CA SER A 92 -2.62 -21.25 -4.02
C SER A 92 -3.43 -21.89 -2.88
N ALA A 93 -3.95 -21.06 -1.97
CA ALA A 93 -4.87 -21.50 -0.92
C ALA A 93 -6.23 -22.01 -1.47
N LEU A 94 -6.56 -21.70 -2.73
CA LEU A 94 -7.76 -22.21 -3.38
C LEU A 94 -7.37 -23.36 -4.34
N PRO A 95 -8.01 -24.54 -4.25
CA PRO A 95 -7.60 -25.73 -5.01
C PRO A 95 -7.55 -25.54 -6.53
N ASP A 96 -8.46 -24.72 -7.07
CA ASP A 96 -8.64 -24.54 -8.50
C ASP A 96 -7.77 -23.43 -9.10
N TYR A 97 -7.00 -22.71 -8.27
CA TYR A 97 -6.22 -21.55 -8.69
C TYR A 97 -4.74 -21.81 -8.47
N ARG A 98 -3.93 -21.54 -9.50
CA ARG A 98 -2.48 -21.70 -9.45
C ARG A 98 -1.77 -20.42 -9.85
N PHE A 99 -0.70 -20.10 -9.13
CA PHE A 99 0.15 -18.99 -9.49
C PHE A 99 1.22 -19.43 -10.50
N THR A 100 1.60 -18.50 -11.37
CA THR A 100 2.80 -18.59 -12.21
C THR A 100 3.91 -17.78 -11.53
N PHE A 101 5.00 -18.46 -11.20
CA PHE A 101 6.11 -17.88 -10.45
C PHE A 101 7.39 -17.89 -11.28
N ALA A 102 8.09 -16.76 -11.29
CA ALA A 102 9.41 -16.63 -11.90
C ALA A 102 10.30 -15.73 -11.01
N CYS A 103 11.60 -15.99 -10.98
CA CYS A 103 12.55 -15.19 -10.22
C CYS A 103 13.99 -15.37 -10.70
N THR A 104 14.89 -14.52 -10.23
CA THR A 104 16.33 -14.72 -10.36
C THR A 104 16.88 -15.28 -9.05
N VAL A 105 17.49 -16.46 -9.09
CA VAL A 105 18.07 -17.12 -7.92
C VAL A 105 19.54 -16.74 -7.81
N HIS A 106 19.93 -16.27 -6.62
CA HIS A 106 21.32 -16.01 -6.26
C HIS A 106 21.77 -16.97 -5.17
N TRP A 107 23.06 -17.31 -5.17
CA TRP A 107 23.62 -18.20 -4.17
C TRP A 107 25.04 -17.84 -3.76
N GLN A 108 25.41 -18.29 -2.57
CA GLN A 108 26.76 -18.26 -2.06
C GLN A 108 27.10 -19.64 -1.46
N PRO A 109 28.26 -20.24 -1.78
CA PRO A 109 28.69 -21.50 -1.16
C PRO A 109 28.80 -21.32 0.36
N HIS A 110 28.31 -22.29 1.13
CA HIS A 110 28.50 -22.24 2.57
C HIS A 110 29.98 -22.54 2.90
N PRO A 111 30.68 -21.71 3.71
CA PRO A 111 32.11 -21.90 4.02
C PRO A 111 32.52 -23.27 4.59
N HIS A 112 31.59 -24.07 5.11
CA HIS A 112 31.87 -25.38 5.70
C HIS A 112 31.30 -26.56 4.91
N ALA A 113 30.67 -26.30 3.76
CA ALA A 113 30.07 -27.34 2.94
C ALA A 113 31.09 -27.98 2.00
N ALA A 114 30.99 -29.30 1.83
CA ALA A 114 31.60 -29.98 0.69
C ALA A 114 30.98 -29.40 -0.59
N GLY A 115 31.81 -28.95 -1.53
CA GLY A 115 31.36 -28.31 -2.75
C GLY A 115 30.46 -29.24 -3.57
N HIS A 116 29.20 -28.85 -3.77
CA HIS A 116 28.31 -29.54 -4.70
C HIS A 116 28.73 -29.23 -6.15
N ALA A 117 28.67 -30.22 -7.04
CA ALA A 117 29.12 -30.07 -8.42
C ALA A 117 28.34 -28.99 -9.21
N GLU A 118 27.04 -28.84 -8.90
CA GLU A 118 26.19 -27.77 -9.44
C GLU A 118 25.46 -27.05 -8.28
N PRO A 119 26.05 -26.00 -7.67
CA PRO A 119 25.45 -25.30 -6.54
C PRO A 119 24.21 -24.48 -6.94
N GLY A 120 24.11 -24.06 -8.21
CA GLY A 120 22.97 -23.31 -8.71
C GLY A 120 21.66 -24.14 -8.79
N ALA A 121 21.75 -25.44 -9.05
CA ALA A 121 20.59 -26.33 -9.06
C ALA A 121 20.03 -26.54 -7.65
N VAL A 122 20.91 -26.75 -6.66
CA VAL A 122 20.54 -26.87 -5.24
C VAL A 122 19.90 -25.58 -4.73
N ALA A 123 20.47 -24.43 -5.08
CA ALA A 123 19.88 -23.14 -4.74
C ALA A 123 18.49 -22.94 -5.36
N ALA A 124 18.31 -23.34 -6.62
CA ALA A 124 17.01 -23.24 -7.29
C ALA A 124 15.96 -24.14 -6.63
N ASP A 125 16.28 -25.39 -6.31
CA ASP A 125 15.36 -26.29 -5.62
C ASP A 125 15.00 -25.76 -4.23
N ALA A 126 15.97 -25.27 -3.45
CA ALA A 126 15.72 -24.67 -2.14
C ALA A 126 14.75 -23.47 -2.21
N VAL A 127 14.93 -22.57 -3.20
CA VAL A 127 14.03 -21.44 -3.43
C VAL A 127 12.63 -21.91 -3.86
N VAL A 128 12.53 -22.91 -4.75
CA VAL A 128 11.25 -23.47 -5.20
C VAL A 128 10.48 -24.12 -4.07
N GLN A 129 11.13 -24.96 -3.25
CA GLN A 129 10.51 -25.57 -2.08
C GLN A 129 10.02 -24.54 -1.07
N ARG A 130 10.78 -23.45 -0.87
CA ARG A 130 10.35 -22.33 -0.04
C ARG A 130 9.15 -21.61 -0.65
N ALA A 131 9.17 -21.35 -1.96
CA ALA A 131 8.08 -20.70 -2.67
C ALA A 131 6.79 -21.54 -2.62
N LEU A 132 6.87 -22.86 -2.79
CA LEU A 132 5.75 -23.80 -2.66
C LEU A 132 5.09 -23.71 -1.28
N ARG A 133 5.90 -23.76 -0.21
CA ARG A 133 5.41 -23.65 1.17
C ARG A 133 4.72 -22.31 1.44
N LEU A 134 5.29 -21.22 0.94
CA LEU A 134 4.77 -19.87 1.16
C LEU A 134 3.51 -19.59 0.34
N ALA A 135 3.44 -20.07 -0.91
CA ALA A 135 2.32 -19.81 -1.81
C ALA A 135 1.07 -20.62 -1.44
N ALA A 136 1.21 -21.84 -0.90
CA ALA A 136 0.09 -22.71 -0.53
C ALA A 136 -0.89 -22.09 0.48
N GLY A 137 -0.42 -21.18 1.34
CA GLY A 137 -1.26 -20.48 2.31
C GLY A 137 -1.84 -19.14 1.82
N ARG A 138 -1.52 -18.72 0.60
CA ARG A 138 -1.91 -17.40 0.08
C ARG A 138 -3.14 -17.49 -0.80
N ARG A 139 -4.10 -16.61 -0.55
CA ARG A 139 -5.30 -16.53 -1.38
C ARG A 139 -4.96 -15.81 -2.70
N PRO A 140 -5.53 -16.25 -3.83
CA PRO A 140 -5.25 -15.65 -5.14
C PRO A 140 -5.87 -14.26 -5.35
N ASP A 141 -6.77 -13.83 -4.46
CA ASP A 141 -7.34 -12.49 -4.41
C ASP A 141 -6.51 -11.49 -3.58
N ASP A 142 -5.43 -11.93 -2.92
CA ASP A 142 -4.56 -11.08 -2.12
C ASP A 142 -3.48 -10.42 -3.01
N GLU A 143 -3.66 -9.13 -3.32
CA GLU A 143 -2.68 -8.33 -4.07
C GLU A 143 -1.32 -8.23 -3.34
N GLY A 144 -1.31 -8.35 -2.00
CA GLY A 144 -0.11 -8.31 -1.18
C GLY A 144 0.73 -9.60 -1.25
N ALA A 145 0.19 -10.69 -1.83
CA ALA A 145 0.86 -11.98 -1.87
C ALA A 145 2.21 -11.92 -2.61
N VAL A 146 2.31 -11.12 -3.69
CA VAL A 146 3.55 -10.94 -4.46
C VAL A 146 4.63 -10.30 -3.59
N HIS A 147 4.30 -9.22 -2.89
CA HIS A 147 5.24 -8.48 -2.05
C HIS A 147 5.68 -9.30 -0.84
N ALA A 148 4.75 -10.04 -0.22
CA ALA A 148 5.07 -10.94 0.89
C ALA A 148 6.00 -12.08 0.45
N LEU A 149 5.75 -12.66 -0.73
CA LEU A 149 6.61 -13.71 -1.28
C LEU A 149 8.00 -13.17 -1.64
N ALA A 150 8.08 -12.01 -2.30
CA ALA A 150 9.33 -11.35 -2.63
C ALA A 150 10.15 -11.01 -1.38
N ALA A 151 9.51 -10.47 -0.33
CA ALA A 151 10.16 -10.15 0.93
C ALA A 151 10.70 -11.40 1.65
N ALA A 152 9.94 -12.50 1.62
CA ALA A 152 10.38 -13.75 2.20
C ALA A 152 11.56 -14.35 1.41
N LEU A 153 11.41 -14.53 0.09
CA LEU A 153 12.45 -15.15 -0.75
C LEU A 153 13.71 -14.30 -0.90
N GLY A 154 13.63 -12.98 -0.67
CA GLY A 154 14.78 -12.08 -0.63
C GLY A 154 15.70 -12.28 0.58
N GLN A 155 15.25 -12.99 1.61
CA GLN A 155 16.09 -13.32 2.76
C GLN A 155 17.03 -14.47 2.43
N ARG A 156 18.32 -14.28 2.73
CA ARG A 156 19.37 -15.29 2.60
C ARG A 156 19.12 -16.43 3.58
N GLU A 157 18.87 -17.63 3.06
CA GLU A 157 18.60 -18.82 3.86
C GLU A 157 19.44 -20.00 3.38
N ASN A 158 19.80 -20.89 4.29
CA ASN A 158 20.53 -22.10 3.95
C ASN A 158 19.61 -23.15 3.33
N ASP A 159 20.12 -23.86 2.32
CA ASP A 159 19.53 -25.11 1.87
C ASP A 159 19.44 -26.13 3.03
N PRO A 160 18.41 -27.01 3.09
CA PRO A 160 18.33 -28.12 4.04
C PRO A 160 19.61 -28.94 4.22
N GLY A 161 20.39 -29.14 3.15
CA GLY A 161 21.69 -29.84 3.20
C GLY A 161 22.87 -28.96 3.62
N GLN A 162 22.65 -27.68 3.93
CA GLN A 162 23.65 -26.68 4.31
C GLN A 162 24.76 -26.47 3.27
N HIS A 163 24.51 -26.79 2.00
CA HIS A 163 25.52 -26.67 0.94
C HIS A 163 25.69 -25.22 0.46
N VAL A 164 24.58 -24.48 0.36
CA VAL A 164 24.52 -23.13 -0.20
C VAL A 164 23.59 -22.25 0.62
N VAL A 165 23.93 -20.96 0.67
CA VAL A 165 23.02 -19.89 1.09
C VAL A 165 22.34 -19.37 -0.17
N ALA A 166 21.02 -19.48 -0.27
CA ALA A 166 20.23 -19.07 -1.43
C ALA A 166 19.25 -17.93 -1.08
N TRP A 167 19.00 -17.06 -2.05
CA TRP A 167 17.94 -16.05 -2.01
C TRP A 167 17.48 -15.73 -3.43
N ALA A 168 16.32 -15.10 -3.55
CA ALA A 168 15.75 -14.70 -4.83
C ALA A 168 15.60 -13.19 -4.96
N THR A 169 15.75 -12.70 -6.18
CA THR A 169 15.47 -11.32 -6.62
C THR A 169 14.52 -11.38 -7.80
N ASP A 170 13.96 -10.23 -8.20
CA ASP A 170 13.03 -10.12 -9.33
C ASP A 170 11.85 -11.11 -9.28
N VAL A 171 11.31 -11.31 -8.07
CA VAL A 171 10.22 -12.25 -7.84
C VAL A 171 8.94 -11.74 -8.51
N ARG A 172 8.43 -12.55 -9.44
CA ARG A 172 7.14 -12.36 -10.11
C ARG A 172 6.21 -13.48 -9.70
N LEU A 173 5.00 -13.11 -9.33
CA LEU A 173 3.92 -14.03 -9.01
C LEU A 173 2.66 -13.53 -9.70
N GLU A 174 2.17 -14.32 -10.64
CA GLU A 174 1.05 -13.96 -11.50
C GLU A 174 -0.04 -15.02 -11.41
N LEU A 175 -1.28 -14.63 -11.66
CA LEU A 175 -2.41 -15.54 -11.79
C LEU A 175 -2.83 -15.55 -13.27
N ALA A 176 -3.33 -16.67 -13.77
CA ALA A 176 -3.86 -16.73 -15.13
C ALA A 176 -4.93 -15.64 -15.32
N GLN A 177 -4.97 -15.00 -16.49
CA GLN A 177 -5.86 -13.87 -16.71
C GLN A 177 -7.34 -14.28 -16.56
N ASP A 178 -7.71 -15.44 -17.08
CA ASP A 178 -9.06 -16.01 -16.95
C ASP A 178 -9.47 -16.20 -15.47
N ASP A 179 -8.52 -16.62 -14.64
CA ASP A 179 -8.72 -16.84 -13.20
C ASP A 179 -8.88 -15.52 -12.45
N ARG A 180 -8.09 -14.49 -12.80
CA ARG A 180 -8.26 -13.14 -12.23
C ARG A 180 -9.65 -12.60 -12.55
N ASP A 181 -10.09 -12.75 -13.79
CA ASP A 181 -11.39 -12.24 -14.22
C ASP A 181 -12.55 -13.01 -13.58
N ARG A 182 -12.38 -14.33 -13.36
CA ARG A 182 -13.34 -15.13 -12.59
C ARG A 182 -13.42 -14.67 -11.13
N LEU A 183 -12.29 -14.44 -10.46
CA LEU A 183 -12.26 -13.96 -9.08
C LEU A 183 -12.90 -12.57 -8.95
N ARG A 184 -12.64 -11.67 -9.91
CA ARG A 184 -13.28 -10.34 -9.98
C ARG A 184 -14.79 -10.46 -10.08
N ARG A 185 -15.30 -11.27 -11.02
CA ARG A 185 -16.76 -11.50 -11.16
C ARG A 185 -17.39 -12.01 -9.86
N VAL A 186 -16.74 -12.96 -9.19
CA VAL A 186 -17.23 -13.49 -7.91
C VAL A 186 -17.21 -12.43 -6.81
N ALA A 187 -16.17 -11.59 -6.75
CA ALA A 187 -16.10 -10.50 -5.80
C ALA A 187 -17.21 -9.47 -6.04
N ASP A 188 -17.49 -9.13 -7.30
CA ASP A 188 -18.53 -8.18 -7.67
C ASP A 188 -19.93 -8.71 -7.34
N MET A 189 -20.20 -9.99 -7.61
CA MET A 189 -21.45 -10.63 -7.20
C MET A 189 -21.64 -10.58 -5.68
N ARG A 190 -20.58 -10.80 -4.88
CA ARG A 190 -20.67 -10.69 -3.41
C ARG A 190 -20.97 -9.27 -2.96
N LYS A 191 -20.35 -8.26 -3.56
CA LYS A 191 -20.62 -6.85 -3.26
C LYS A 191 -22.07 -6.50 -3.61
N GLN A 192 -22.55 -6.90 -4.78
CA GLN A 192 -23.94 -6.68 -5.20
C GLN A 192 -24.93 -7.33 -4.25
N GLN A 193 -24.67 -8.57 -3.84
CA GLN A 193 -25.51 -9.27 -2.86
C GLN A 193 -25.55 -8.52 -1.52
N GLN A 194 -24.41 -8.02 -1.03
CA GLN A 194 -24.35 -7.25 0.21
C GLN A 194 -25.14 -5.94 0.11
N VAL A 195 -25.03 -5.23 -1.02
CA VAL A 195 -25.83 -4.02 -1.27
C VAL A 195 -27.32 -4.35 -1.26
N TRP A 196 -27.73 -5.38 -1.99
CA TRP A 196 -29.12 -5.81 -2.05
C TRP A 196 -29.67 -6.22 -0.66
N GLU A 197 -28.88 -6.95 0.13
CA GLU A 197 -29.26 -7.31 1.50
C GLU A 197 -29.46 -6.08 2.38
N GLN A 198 -28.60 -5.07 2.24
CA GLN A 198 -28.72 -3.81 2.96
C GLN A 198 -29.95 -3.02 2.52
N GLU A 199 -30.24 -2.97 1.21
CA GLU A 199 -31.43 -2.30 0.67
C GLU A 199 -32.72 -2.95 1.18
N VAL A 200 -32.81 -4.28 1.11
CA VAL A 200 -33.97 -5.03 1.61
C VAL A 200 -34.11 -4.86 3.12
N ALA A 201 -33.00 -4.86 3.87
CA ALA A 201 -33.03 -4.61 5.31
C ALA A 201 -33.52 -3.18 5.63
N ALA A 202 -33.05 -2.18 4.89
CA ALA A 202 -33.47 -0.79 5.03
C ALA A 202 -34.96 -0.64 4.71
N GLU A 203 -35.43 -1.25 3.63
CA GLU A 203 -36.85 -1.23 3.26
C GLU A 203 -37.72 -1.88 4.35
N ARG A 204 -37.31 -3.05 4.86
CA ARG A 204 -38.01 -3.71 5.98
C ARG A 204 -38.02 -2.86 7.23
N ALA A 205 -36.91 -2.20 7.56
CA ALA A 205 -36.83 -1.29 8.70
C ALA A 205 -37.77 -0.10 8.54
N VAL A 206 -37.84 0.50 7.34
CA VAL A 206 -38.79 1.59 7.05
C VAL A 206 -40.24 1.11 7.18
N ARG A 207 -40.58 -0.05 6.61
CA ARG A 207 -41.92 -0.63 6.74
C ARG A 207 -42.29 -0.92 8.19
N ALA A 208 -41.35 -1.46 8.98
CA ALA A 208 -41.56 -1.73 10.39
C ALA A 208 -41.77 -0.43 11.18
N TYR A 209 -40.89 0.57 11.01
CA TYR A 209 -41.02 1.88 11.65
C TYR A 209 -42.33 2.57 11.30
N LEU A 210 -42.67 2.63 10.01
CA LEU A 210 -43.92 3.25 9.57
C LEU A 210 -45.14 2.48 10.12
N GLY A 211 -45.14 1.15 10.07
CA GLY A 211 -46.27 0.34 10.51
C GLY A 211 -46.45 0.26 12.02
N GLN A 212 -45.37 0.22 12.79
CA GLN A 212 -45.39 -0.06 14.24
C GLN A 212 -45.29 1.21 15.10
N ASP A 213 -44.65 2.27 14.59
CA ASP A 213 -44.45 3.50 15.36
C ASP A 213 -45.28 4.67 14.82
N VAL A 214 -45.31 4.86 13.49
CA VAL A 214 -45.91 6.05 12.88
C VAL A 214 -47.42 5.90 12.66
N LEU A 215 -47.82 4.83 11.97
CA LEU A 215 -49.19 4.61 11.49
C LEU A 215 -50.08 3.86 12.47
N THR A 216 -49.59 3.61 13.69
CA THR A 216 -50.33 2.93 14.75
C THR A 216 -51.60 3.68 15.17
N SER A 217 -51.55 5.01 15.15
CA SER A 217 -52.69 5.86 15.51
C SER A 217 -52.65 7.19 14.74
N THR A 218 -53.79 7.87 14.63
CA THR A 218 -53.84 9.23 14.07
C THR A 218 -52.88 10.18 14.80
N GLY A 219 -52.79 10.07 16.13
CA GLY A 219 -51.91 10.91 16.96
C GLY A 219 -50.43 10.70 16.66
N SER A 220 -49.97 9.45 16.55
CA SER A 220 -48.57 9.14 16.21
C SER A 220 -48.21 9.60 14.80
N THR A 221 -49.16 9.51 13.86
CA THR A 221 -48.97 9.99 12.48
C THR A 221 -48.85 11.52 12.41
N VAL A 222 -49.67 12.25 13.18
CA VAL A 222 -49.60 13.73 13.27
C VAL A 222 -48.28 14.18 13.90
N VAL A 223 -47.85 13.53 15.00
CA VAL A 223 -46.56 13.84 15.65
C VAL A 223 -45.39 13.57 14.70
N TRP A 224 -45.41 12.44 13.99
CA TRP A 224 -44.40 12.13 12.97
C TRP A 224 -44.37 13.19 11.85
N TRP A 225 -45.54 13.62 11.36
CA TRP A 225 -45.62 14.65 10.33
C TRP A 225 -45.04 15.98 10.80
N LEU A 226 -45.36 16.40 12.04
CA LEU A 226 -44.82 17.61 12.66
C LEU A 226 -43.31 17.53 12.91
N ALA A 227 -42.80 16.36 13.28
CA ALA A 227 -41.37 16.14 13.49
C ALA A 227 -40.57 16.31 12.19
N ARG A 228 -41.19 16.00 11.04
CA ARG A 228 -40.57 16.14 9.71
C ARG A 228 -40.84 17.50 9.06
N ASN A 229 -41.91 18.19 9.46
CA ASN A 229 -42.32 19.50 8.97
C ASN A 229 -42.39 20.50 10.15
N THR A 230 -41.22 20.85 10.68
CA THR A 230 -41.11 21.70 11.87
C THR A 230 -41.75 23.07 11.63
N GLY A 231 -42.65 23.49 12.52
CA GLY A 231 -43.29 24.81 12.48
C GLY A 231 -44.61 24.88 11.69
N GLN A 232 -45.01 23.82 10.99
CA GLN A 232 -46.23 23.80 10.17
C GLN A 232 -47.47 23.31 10.92
N VAL A 233 -47.71 23.85 12.12
CA VAL A 233 -48.78 23.36 13.01
C VAL A 233 -50.18 23.51 12.42
N ARG A 234 -50.45 24.62 11.71
CA ARG A 234 -51.76 24.88 11.10
C ARG A 234 -52.10 23.85 10.02
N GLU A 235 -51.12 23.55 9.17
CA GLU A 235 -51.26 22.57 8.09
C GLU A 235 -51.39 21.14 8.64
N ALA A 236 -50.69 20.81 9.74
CA ALA A 236 -50.90 19.54 10.42
C ALA A 236 -52.35 19.36 10.90
N VAL A 237 -52.98 20.42 11.41
CA VAL A 237 -54.38 20.41 11.86
C VAL A 237 -55.33 20.19 10.69
N ASP A 238 -55.09 20.86 9.56
CA ASP A 238 -55.90 20.70 8.35
C ASP A 238 -55.80 19.29 7.77
N LEU A 239 -54.64 18.63 7.92
CA LEU A 239 -54.39 17.27 7.42
C LEU A 239 -54.87 16.15 8.36
N ILE A 240 -55.38 16.43 9.56
CA ILE A 240 -55.77 15.41 10.56
C ILE A 240 -56.71 14.36 9.97
N GLY A 241 -57.71 14.77 9.19
CA GLY A 241 -58.66 13.83 8.56
C GLY A 241 -57.99 12.88 7.56
N THR A 242 -57.01 13.36 6.81
CA THR A 242 -56.25 12.55 5.84
C THR A 242 -55.27 11.61 6.54
N LEU A 243 -54.57 12.09 7.58
CA LEU A 243 -53.69 11.26 8.41
C LEU A 243 -54.47 10.19 9.19
N ALA A 244 -55.70 10.48 9.62
CA ALA A 244 -56.60 9.51 10.24
C ALA A 244 -56.97 8.38 9.27
N ARG A 245 -57.31 8.70 8.01
CA ARG A 245 -57.56 7.69 6.96
C ARG A 245 -56.34 6.83 6.69
N LEU A 246 -55.16 7.43 6.60
CA LEU A 246 -53.92 6.73 6.29
C LEU A 246 -53.51 5.76 7.41
N SER A 247 -53.61 6.17 8.68
CA SER A 247 -53.36 5.27 9.82
C SER A 247 -54.42 4.16 9.95
N ALA A 248 -55.69 4.45 9.64
CA ALA A 248 -56.75 3.45 9.63
C ALA A 248 -56.56 2.40 8.53
N ALA A 249 -56.20 2.84 7.31
CA ALA A 249 -55.90 1.96 6.19
C ALA A 249 -54.67 1.08 6.47
N ALA A 250 -53.60 1.66 7.02
CA ALA A 250 -52.39 0.91 7.38
C ALA A 250 -52.64 -0.14 8.47
N GLY A 251 -53.54 0.15 9.43
CA GLY A 251 -53.94 -0.77 10.48
C GLY A 251 -55.11 -1.70 10.12
N ASN A 252 -55.59 -1.67 8.86
CA ASN A 252 -56.76 -2.40 8.39
C ASN A 252 -58.00 -2.26 9.31
N ARG A 253 -58.24 -1.03 9.79
CA ARG A 253 -59.30 -0.66 10.74
C ARG A 253 -60.17 0.47 10.18
N GLU A 254 -61.37 0.63 10.72
CA GLU A 254 -62.21 1.79 10.39
C GLU A 254 -61.68 3.07 11.05
N VAL A 255 -62.02 4.22 10.48
CA VAL A 255 -61.64 5.53 11.04
C VAL A 255 -62.46 5.80 12.31
N ASP A 256 -61.75 6.13 13.41
CA ASP A 256 -62.36 6.43 14.71
C ASP A 256 -63.41 7.55 14.60
N GLU A 257 -64.51 7.41 15.33
CA GLU A 257 -65.71 8.25 15.18
C GLU A 257 -65.42 9.75 15.36
N VAL A 258 -64.49 10.07 16.26
CA VAL A 258 -64.03 11.42 16.59
C VAL A 258 -63.45 12.13 15.37
N PHE A 259 -62.85 11.40 14.42
CA PHE A 259 -62.23 11.97 13.23
C PHE A 259 -63.13 11.92 11.99
N ARG A 260 -64.27 11.22 12.04
CA ARG A 260 -65.21 11.15 10.89
C ARG A 260 -65.77 12.53 10.51
N GLY A 261 -65.98 13.42 11.49
CA GLY A 261 -66.40 14.81 11.23
C GLY A 261 -65.37 15.61 10.43
N HIS A 262 -64.08 15.32 10.60
CA HIS A 262 -62.99 15.97 9.86
C HIS A 262 -62.81 15.41 8.44
N LEU A 263 -63.44 14.28 8.10
CA LEU A 263 -63.41 13.73 6.74
C LEU A 263 -64.32 14.48 5.76
N LEU A 264 -65.36 15.14 6.30
CA LEU A 264 -66.39 15.84 5.52
C LEU A 264 -66.05 17.33 5.27
N GLY A 265 -64.99 17.84 5.89
CA GLY A 265 -64.61 19.27 5.85
C GLY A 265 -63.39 19.63 4.99
N GLY A 266 -62.78 18.68 4.28
CA GLY A 266 -61.49 18.91 3.62
C GLY A 266 -61.32 18.09 2.34
N ALA A 267 -62.11 18.41 1.32
CA ALA A 267 -61.80 18.06 -0.06
C ALA A 267 -60.94 19.18 -0.67
N ALA A 268 -59.73 19.36 -0.15
CA ALA A 268 -58.65 19.95 -0.93
C ALA A 268 -57.66 18.82 -1.17
N THR A 269 -57.72 18.24 -2.36
CA THR A 269 -56.69 17.38 -2.94
C THR A 269 -55.40 18.19 -3.08
N SER A 270 -54.68 18.36 -1.98
CA SER A 270 -53.28 18.76 -2.05
C SER A 270 -52.46 17.52 -2.39
N PRO A 271 -51.54 17.59 -3.37
CA PRO A 271 -50.70 16.45 -3.73
C PRO A 271 -49.84 16.07 -2.53
N PHE A 272 -50.02 14.84 -2.06
CA PHE A 272 -49.22 14.28 -0.98
C PHE A 272 -47.88 13.82 -1.55
N ILE A 273 -46.81 14.52 -1.19
CA ILE A 273 -45.44 14.16 -1.60
C ILE A 273 -44.85 13.23 -0.53
N VAL A 274 -44.71 11.95 -0.87
CA VAL A 274 -43.84 11.02 -0.13
C VAL A 274 -42.54 10.93 -0.90
N ASN A 275 -41.44 11.34 -0.26
CA ASN A 275 -40.09 11.25 -0.82
C ASN A 275 -39.93 11.89 -2.22
N GLY A 276 -40.54 13.04 -2.47
CA GLY A 276 -40.31 13.83 -3.70
C GLY A 276 -40.97 13.30 -4.98
N HIS A 277 -41.89 12.32 -4.91
CA HIS A 277 -42.59 11.80 -6.09
C HIS A 277 -44.11 11.86 -5.86
N ALA A 278 -44.81 12.59 -6.72
CA ALA A 278 -46.27 12.71 -6.69
C ALA A 278 -46.90 11.52 -7.43
N THR A 279 -47.76 10.75 -6.77
CA THR A 279 -48.65 9.80 -7.43
C THR A 279 -50.04 10.40 -7.52
N ALA A 280 -50.34 11.08 -8.64
CA ALA A 280 -51.70 11.48 -8.96
C ALA A 280 -52.44 10.29 -9.60
N GLY A 281 -53.54 9.88 -8.99
CA GLY A 281 -54.46 8.89 -9.54
C GLY A 281 -55.29 9.46 -10.69
N ASP A 282 -55.43 8.66 -11.75
CA ASP A 282 -56.51 8.65 -12.75
C ASP A 282 -57.06 10.01 -13.23
N VAL A 283 -56.16 10.84 -13.76
CA VAL A 283 -56.50 11.87 -14.74
C VAL A 283 -55.99 11.35 -16.10
N PRO A 284 -56.81 11.29 -17.17
CA PRO A 284 -56.29 10.91 -18.49
C PRO A 284 -55.15 11.88 -18.83
N PRO A 285 -54.00 11.40 -19.35
CA PRO A 285 -52.77 12.18 -19.38
C PRO A 285 -53.00 13.46 -20.19
N ARG A 286 -53.25 14.56 -19.49
CA ARG A 286 -52.94 15.89 -20.01
C ARG A 286 -51.44 15.98 -19.84
N GLY A 287 -50.73 16.12 -20.95
CA GLY A 287 -49.27 16.16 -20.99
C GLY A 287 -48.79 17.21 -19.99
N ASP A 288 -48.24 16.74 -18.89
CA ASP A 288 -47.67 17.61 -17.88
C ASP A 288 -46.31 18.06 -18.40
N ASP A 289 -46.33 19.30 -18.88
CA ASP A 289 -45.21 20.15 -19.22
C ASP A 289 -44.33 20.49 -17.99
N ASP A 290 -44.59 19.96 -16.79
CA ASP A 290 -43.94 20.42 -15.55
C ASP A 290 -42.69 19.60 -15.15
N VAL A 291 -42.29 18.61 -15.96
CA VAL A 291 -41.06 17.80 -15.73
C VAL A 291 -39.87 18.32 -16.54
N LEU A 292 -40.12 19.24 -17.48
CA LEU A 292 -39.11 19.75 -18.40
C LEU A 292 -38.40 20.98 -17.82
N LEU A 293 -37.07 20.99 -17.95
CA LEU A 293 -36.20 22.09 -17.53
C LEU A 293 -36.65 23.43 -18.13
N ASP A 294 -36.38 24.53 -17.44
CA ASP A 294 -36.77 25.87 -17.87
C ASP A 294 -36.27 26.17 -19.30
N PRO A 295 -37.16 26.51 -20.25
CA PRO A 295 -36.81 26.65 -21.67
C PRO A 295 -35.78 27.73 -21.98
N ASP A 296 -35.70 28.79 -21.17
CA ASP A 296 -34.83 29.94 -21.43
C ASP A 296 -33.34 29.64 -21.22
N ASP A 297 -33.00 28.64 -20.39
CA ASP A 297 -31.61 28.33 -20.01
C ASP A 297 -31.01 27.12 -20.76
N HIS A 298 -31.83 26.34 -21.48
CA HIS A 298 -31.40 25.03 -21.99
C HIS A 298 -31.88 24.68 -23.43
N PRO A 299 -31.55 25.49 -24.45
CA PRO A 299 -31.96 25.22 -25.84
C PRO A 299 -31.37 23.92 -26.41
N VAL A 300 -30.15 23.54 -26.00
CA VAL A 300 -29.48 22.30 -26.44
C VAL A 300 -30.20 21.05 -25.89
N PHE A 301 -30.72 21.13 -24.67
CA PHE A 301 -31.50 20.05 -24.07
C PHE A 301 -32.82 19.83 -24.82
N GLY A 302 -33.52 20.92 -25.15
CA GLY A 302 -34.75 20.87 -25.94
C GLY A 302 -34.55 20.17 -27.29
N HIS A 303 -33.46 20.48 -28.00
CA HIS A 303 -33.15 19.84 -29.28
C HIS A 303 -32.85 18.34 -29.13
N GLN A 304 -31.98 17.96 -28.19
CA GLN A 304 -31.62 16.55 -27.97
C GLN A 304 -32.81 15.70 -27.51
N LEU A 305 -33.68 16.27 -26.67
CA LEU A 305 -34.88 15.60 -26.22
C LEU A 305 -35.88 15.42 -27.37
N ALA A 306 -36.04 16.42 -28.24
CA ALA A 306 -36.89 16.30 -29.41
C ALA A 306 -36.42 15.22 -30.38
N ASP A 307 -35.11 15.14 -30.65
CA ASP A 307 -34.53 14.12 -31.53
C ASP A 307 -34.67 12.71 -30.94
N LEU A 308 -34.50 12.56 -29.62
CA LEU A 308 -34.72 11.30 -28.93
C LEU A 308 -36.20 10.88 -28.99
N LEU A 309 -37.14 11.82 -28.85
CA LEU A 309 -38.57 11.55 -28.97
C LEU A 309 -38.98 11.17 -30.40
N GLU A 310 -38.35 11.75 -31.43
CA GLU A 310 -38.54 11.31 -32.81
C GLU A 310 -38.00 9.91 -33.06
N GLN A 311 -36.83 9.58 -32.49
CA GLN A 311 -36.24 8.25 -32.61
C GLN A 311 -37.09 7.16 -31.94
N HIS A 312 -37.93 7.54 -30.98
CA HIS A 312 -38.86 6.67 -30.28
C HIS A 312 -40.32 6.78 -30.74
N ASP A 313 -40.54 7.25 -31.98
CA ASP A 313 -41.83 7.24 -32.67
C ASP A 313 -42.91 8.12 -31.98
N ALA A 314 -42.49 9.20 -31.32
CA ALA A 314 -43.35 10.18 -30.66
C ALA A 314 -43.22 11.60 -31.28
N PRO A 315 -43.53 11.78 -32.59
CA PRO A 315 -43.28 13.01 -33.33
C PRO A 315 -44.11 14.22 -32.86
N ASP A 316 -45.32 13.98 -32.35
CA ASP A 316 -46.17 15.05 -31.80
C ASP A 316 -45.61 15.62 -30.49
N SER A 317 -44.90 14.78 -29.71
CA SER A 317 -44.23 15.21 -28.49
C SER A 317 -42.92 15.93 -28.80
N ALA A 318 -42.17 15.47 -29.80
CA ALA A 318 -40.98 16.16 -30.29
C ALA A 318 -41.30 17.59 -30.79
N ARG A 319 -42.40 17.77 -31.53
CA ARG A 319 -42.85 19.09 -31.99
C ARG A 319 -43.15 20.05 -30.82
N ARG A 320 -43.87 19.58 -29.81
CA ARG A 320 -44.17 20.37 -28.60
C ARG A 320 -42.91 20.79 -27.84
N VAL A 321 -41.92 19.90 -27.75
CA VAL A 321 -40.62 20.24 -27.14
C VAL A 321 -39.88 21.29 -27.98
N ARG A 322 -39.90 21.20 -29.31
CA ARG A 322 -39.23 22.20 -30.17
C ARG A 322 -39.87 23.58 -30.08
N GLU A 323 -41.20 23.65 -30.04
CA GLU A 323 -41.97 24.89 -29.88
C GLU A 323 -41.70 25.52 -28.51
N ARG A 324 -41.61 24.70 -27.45
CA ARG A 324 -41.36 25.17 -26.09
C ARG A 324 -39.95 25.72 -25.86
N TYR A 325 -38.93 25.07 -26.40
CA TYR A 325 -37.54 25.49 -26.26
C TYR A 325 -37.08 26.46 -27.37
N GLY A 326 -37.98 26.89 -28.26
CA GLY A 326 -37.67 27.85 -29.33
C GLY A 326 -36.67 27.35 -30.37
N VAL A 327 -36.56 26.02 -30.56
CA VAL A 327 -35.55 25.35 -31.41
C VAL A 327 -36.08 24.91 -32.77
N GLU A 328 -37.20 25.49 -33.24
CA GLU A 328 -37.82 25.15 -34.53
C GLU A 328 -36.90 25.35 -35.73
N ASP A 329 -36.00 26.34 -35.66
CA ASP A 329 -35.08 26.73 -36.75
C ASP A 329 -33.62 26.30 -36.50
N TRP A 330 -33.35 25.43 -35.52
CA TRP A 330 -31.99 24.94 -35.24
C TRP A 330 -31.53 23.96 -36.32
N LYS A 331 -31.12 24.51 -37.47
CA LYS A 331 -30.42 23.77 -38.51
C LYS A 331 -29.07 23.32 -37.96
N SER A 332 -28.89 22.02 -37.85
CA SER A 332 -27.62 21.37 -37.58
C SER A 332 -26.61 21.79 -38.66
N GLY A 333 -25.79 22.79 -38.37
CA GLY A 333 -24.83 23.28 -39.34
C GLY A 333 -24.15 24.57 -38.93
N GLU A 334 -23.14 24.46 -38.06
CA GLU A 334 -21.85 25.12 -38.28
C GLU A 334 -20.81 24.47 -37.37
N ALA A 335 -20.23 23.38 -37.89
CA ALA A 335 -18.83 23.11 -37.67
C ALA A 335 -18.03 24.14 -38.51
N SER A 336 -17.78 25.30 -37.94
CA SER A 336 -16.70 26.23 -38.31
C SER A 336 -15.69 26.11 -37.16
N GLU A 337 -14.59 25.38 -37.29
CA GLU A 337 -13.44 25.68 -38.15
C GLU A 337 -13.13 27.19 -38.18
N SER A 338 -12.59 27.69 -37.07
CA SER A 338 -11.57 28.74 -37.10
C SER A 338 -10.60 28.53 -35.93
N SER A 339 -9.62 27.68 -36.20
CA SER A 339 -8.30 27.72 -35.57
C SER A 339 -7.61 29.04 -35.94
N GLU A 340 -7.48 29.93 -34.95
CA GLU A 340 -6.56 31.08 -34.85
C GLU A 340 -6.58 31.38 -33.32
N ASP A 341 -5.48 31.50 -32.59
CA ASP A 341 -4.25 32.20 -32.92
C ASP A 341 -3.13 31.75 -31.97
N ASP A 342 -1.93 31.65 -32.53
CA ASP A 342 -0.65 31.40 -31.84
C ASP A 342 -0.14 32.78 -31.39
N GLY A 343 0.11 32.95 -30.09
CA GLY A 343 0.59 34.19 -29.48
C GLY A 343 1.62 33.95 -28.41
#